data_AF-A0A7S1X5I7-F1
#
_entry.id   AF-A0A7S1X5I7-F1
#
_cell.length_a   1.000
_cell.length_b   1.000
_cell.length_c   1.000
_cell.angle_alpha   90.00
_cell.angle_beta   90.00
_cell.angle_gamma   90.00
#
_symmetry.space_group_name_H-M   'P 1'
#
loop_
_entity.id
_entity.type
_entity.pdbx_description
1 polymer ?
#
loop_
_entity_poly.entity_id
_entity_poly.type
_entity_poly.pdbx_seq_one_letter_code
_entity_poly.pdbx_strand_id
1 'polypeptide(L)'
;WLYPNLFRMDVSTGAPPDMFDANGQNWGFPTYAWEEMAKDDYTWWRARLTHMAQYFHAYRIDHILGFFRIWEIPGDCVTAALGYFRPSNPIFAHELEEHGLWDRDRLVKPYVQHHILEELFGDLATEVACKYFHERHDGQLEFREQFASER
;
A
#
# COMPACT_ATOMS: atom_id res chain seq x y z
N TRP A 1 3.45 11.01 19.56
CA TRP A 1 2.88 11.34 20.89
C TRP A 1 2.63 12.84 21.05
N LEU A 2 3.63 13.72 20.90
CA LEU A 2 3.44 15.17 21.09
C LEU A 2 2.67 15.88 19.96
N TYR A 3 2.89 15.48 18.71
CA TYR A 3 2.26 16.08 17.52
C TYR A 3 1.62 15.02 16.60
N PRO A 4 0.68 14.20 17.10
CA PRO A 4 0.14 13.09 16.32
C PRO A 4 -0.58 13.53 15.04
N ASN A 5 -1.15 14.73 15.03
CA ASN A 5 -1.86 15.31 13.89
C ASN A 5 -0.94 15.68 12.70
N LEU A 6 0.37 15.78 12.92
CA LEU A 6 1.32 16.07 11.84
C LEU A 6 1.73 14.81 11.05
N PHE A 7 1.23 13.65 11.47
CA PHE A 7 1.57 12.36 10.87
C PHE A 7 0.30 11.57 10.57
N ARG A 8 0.34 10.79 9.50
CA ARG A 8 -0.72 9.84 9.16
C ARG A 8 -0.39 8.50 9.82
N MET A 9 -1.11 8.20 10.90
CA MET A 9 -0.84 7.04 11.76
C MET A 9 -1.52 5.75 11.28
N ASP A 10 -2.39 5.86 10.28
CA ASP A 10 -3.13 4.79 9.61
C ASP A 10 -2.35 4.14 8.46
N VAL A 11 -1.16 4.67 8.15
CA VAL A 11 -0.31 4.25 7.05
C VAL A 11 1.15 4.17 7.48
N SER A 12 1.94 3.42 6.72
CA SER A 12 3.37 3.28 6.88
C SER A 12 4.11 3.74 5.62
N THR A 13 5.37 4.11 5.79
CA THR A 13 6.27 4.49 4.71
C THR A 13 7.11 3.29 4.27
N GLY A 14 7.54 3.29 3.01
CA GLY A 14 8.36 2.19 2.50
C GLY A 14 8.99 2.43 1.13
N ALA A 15 9.22 1.32 0.43
CA ALA A 15 9.63 1.27 -0.96
C ALA A 15 8.83 0.21 -1.72
N PRO A 16 8.50 0.45 -3.00
CA PRO A 16 7.79 -0.53 -3.83
C PRO A 16 8.63 -1.80 -4.02
N PRO A 17 7.99 -2.92 -4.39
CA PRO A 17 8.69 -4.10 -4.88
C PRO A 17 9.69 -3.79 -6.00
N ASP A 18 10.84 -4.44 -5.95
CA ASP A 18 11.86 -4.35 -6.98
C ASP A 18 12.51 -5.71 -7.27
N MET A 19 13.58 -5.71 -8.08
CA MET A 19 14.26 -6.93 -8.49
C MET A 19 14.99 -7.64 -7.34
N PHE A 20 15.26 -6.95 -6.24
CA PHE A 20 15.98 -7.45 -5.07
C PHE A 20 15.03 -7.88 -3.96
N ASP A 21 13.89 -7.20 -3.81
CA ASP A 21 12.84 -7.55 -2.86
C ASP A 21 11.45 -7.49 -3.53
N ALA A 22 10.93 -8.68 -3.84
CA ALA A 22 9.61 -8.85 -4.47
C ALA A 22 8.45 -8.43 -3.55
N ASN A 23 8.68 -8.33 -2.23
CA ASN A 23 7.67 -7.84 -1.29
C ASN A 23 7.73 -6.33 -1.10
N GLY A 24 8.77 -5.67 -1.64
CA GLY A 24 9.14 -4.31 -1.31
C GLY A 24 9.48 -4.17 0.18
N GLN A 25 9.63 -2.93 0.64
CA GLN A 25 10.09 -2.67 2.01
C GLN A 25 9.06 -1.85 2.77
N ASN A 26 8.60 -2.39 3.90
CA ASN A 26 7.81 -1.62 4.87
C ASN A 26 8.74 -1.17 6.01
N TRP A 27 8.98 0.13 6.13
CA TRP A 27 9.91 0.67 7.14
C TRP A 27 9.24 0.94 8.49
N GLY A 28 7.91 0.84 8.56
CA GLY A 28 7.14 0.97 9.81
C GLY A 28 7.01 2.41 10.36
N PHE A 29 7.40 3.44 9.60
CA PHE A 29 7.25 4.84 10.02
C PHE A 29 5.97 5.45 9.42
N PRO A 30 5.23 6.28 10.17
CA PRO A 30 4.08 6.98 9.62
C PRO A 30 4.52 7.99 8.55
N THR A 31 3.64 8.31 7.60
CA THR A 31 3.91 9.36 6.61
C THR A 31 3.58 10.75 7.19
N TYR A 32 4.15 11.81 6.60
CA TYR A 32 3.84 13.18 7.01
C TYR A 32 2.45 13.59 6.50
N ALA A 33 1.69 14.27 7.35
CA ALA A 33 0.49 15.00 6.95
C ALA A 33 0.91 16.39 6.42
N TRP A 34 1.47 16.44 5.20
CA TRP A 34 2.02 17.66 4.60
C TRP A 34 1.01 18.81 4.58
N GLU A 35 -0.27 18.50 4.38
CA GLU A 35 -1.37 19.47 4.40
C GLU A 35 -1.57 20.10 5.78
N GLU A 36 -1.39 19.33 6.85
CA GLU A 36 -1.45 19.83 8.23
C GLU A 36 -0.21 20.66 8.57
N MET A 37 0.98 20.19 8.19
CA MET A 37 2.22 20.93 8.39
C MET A 37 2.27 22.25 7.60
N ALA A 38 1.63 22.33 6.43
CA ALA A 38 1.60 23.55 5.63
C ALA A 38 0.82 24.69 6.33
N LYS A 39 -0.13 24.37 7.22
CA LYS A 39 -0.97 25.37 7.92
C LYS A 39 -0.17 26.27 8.85
N ASP A 40 0.97 25.80 9.35
CA ASP A 40 1.85 26.54 10.24
C ASP A 40 3.22 26.88 9.63
N ASP A 41 3.29 26.93 8.29
CA ASP A 41 4.53 27.17 7.53
C ASP A 41 5.65 26.18 7.93
N TYR A 42 5.27 24.91 8.10
CA TYR A 42 6.14 23.79 8.38
C TYR A 42 6.98 23.98 9.66
N THR A 43 6.38 24.56 10.70
CA THR A 43 7.09 24.97 11.93
C THR A 43 7.82 23.79 12.57
N TRP A 44 7.23 22.58 12.55
CA TRP A 44 7.87 21.37 13.08
C TRP A 44 9.21 21.04 12.39
N TRP A 45 9.25 21.07 11.06
CA TRP A 45 10.47 20.81 10.29
C TRP A 45 11.49 21.93 10.48
N ARG A 46 11.05 23.19 10.45
CA ARG A 46 11.92 24.35 10.65
C ARG A 46 12.57 24.33 12.02
N ALA A 47 11.82 24.02 13.09
CA ALA A 47 12.33 23.90 14.45
C ALA A 47 13.38 22.78 14.54
N ARG A 48 13.12 21.62 13.93
CA ARG A 48 14.06 20.48 13.88
C ARG A 48 15.38 20.86 13.23
N LEU A 49 15.35 21.49 12.04
CA LEU A 49 16.56 21.92 11.33
C LEU A 49 17.30 23.03 12.08
N THR A 50 16.57 23.99 12.66
CA THR A 50 17.14 25.09 13.44
C THR A 50 17.88 24.57 14.67
N HIS A 51 17.32 23.58 15.37
CA HIS A 51 17.96 22.99 16.52
C HIS A 51 19.24 22.22 16.14
N MET A 52 19.22 21.45 15.05
CA MET A 52 20.42 20.75 14.59
C MET A 52 21.54 21.72 14.16
N ALA A 53 21.21 22.93 13.69
CA ALA A 53 22.17 23.97 13.30
C ALA A 53 23.00 24.55 14.43
N GLN A 54 22.59 24.31 15.66
CA GLN A 54 23.37 24.68 16.83
C GLN A 54 24.59 23.77 17.00
N TYR A 55 24.60 22.59 16.38
CA TYR A 55 25.60 21.55 16.61
C TYR A 55 26.39 21.13 15.36
N PHE A 56 25.77 21.25 14.17
CA PHE A 56 26.37 20.74 12.92
C PHE A 56 26.34 21.79 11.80
N HIS A 57 27.36 21.76 10.96
CA HIS A 57 27.49 22.65 9.79
C HIS A 57 26.86 22.07 8.51
N ALA A 58 26.57 20.77 8.50
CA ALA A 58 26.02 20.08 7.34
C ALA A 58 25.09 18.94 7.79
N TYR A 59 24.09 18.65 6.95
CA TYR A 59 23.15 17.56 7.18
C TYR A 59 23.05 16.67 5.95
N ARG A 60 22.88 15.38 6.21
CA ARG A 60 22.39 14.43 5.22
C ARG A 60 20.90 14.19 5.51
N ILE A 61 20.04 14.57 4.57
CA ILE A 61 18.63 14.17 4.61
C ILE A 61 18.53 12.85 3.86
N ASP A 62 18.23 11.79 4.61
CA ASP A 62 17.98 10.48 4.02
C ASP A 62 16.64 10.49 3.28
N HIS A 63 16.61 9.78 2.15
CA HIS A 63 15.42 9.66 1.30
C HIS A 63 14.73 11.00 0.99
N ILE A 64 15.51 11.98 0.48
CA ILE A 64 15.01 13.34 0.15
C ILE A 64 13.79 13.33 -0.77
N LEU A 65 13.62 12.28 -1.58
CA LEU A 65 12.43 12.06 -2.41
C LEU A 65 11.14 12.09 -1.59
N GLY A 66 11.17 11.66 -0.32
CA GLY A 66 10.02 11.69 0.60
C GLY A 66 9.43 13.07 0.86
N PHE A 67 10.15 14.16 0.54
CA PHE A 67 9.62 15.52 0.56
C PHE A 67 8.75 15.84 -0.66
N PHE A 68 8.89 15.08 -1.74
CA PHE A 68 8.15 15.25 -2.99
C PHE A 68 7.08 14.19 -3.16
N ARG A 69 7.41 12.93 -2.86
CA ARG A 69 6.50 11.78 -2.83
C ARG A 69 7.10 10.65 -2.01
N ILE A 70 6.24 9.88 -1.38
CA ILE A 70 6.66 8.73 -0.58
C ILE A 70 5.81 7.51 -0.96
N TRP A 71 6.39 6.31 -0.90
CA TRP A 71 5.62 5.08 -1.02
C TRP A 71 4.87 4.86 0.30
N GLU A 72 3.57 5.05 0.26
CA GLU A 72 2.67 4.94 1.40
C GLU A 72 1.96 3.59 1.35
N ILE A 73 1.98 2.86 2.45
CA ILE A 73 1.48 1.49 2.60
C ILE A 73 0.35 1.52 3.63
N PRO A 74 -0.82 0.92 3.37
CA PRO A 74 -1.88 0.80 4.36
C PRO A 74 -1.37 0.13 5.66
N GLY A 75 -1.80 0.63 6.83
CA GLY A 75 -1.23 0.23 8.12
C GLY A 75 -1.45 -1.23 8.53
N ASP A 76 -2.37 -1.93 7.88
CA ASP A 76 -2.65 -3.36 8.05
C ASP A 76 -1.81 -4.27 7.13
N CYS A 77 -1.06 -3.70 6.18
CA CYS A 77 -0.23 -4.46 5.26
C CYS A 77 1.14 -4.80 5.86
N VAL A 78 1.51 -6.07 5.78
CA VAL A 78 2.84 -6.55 6.20
C VAL A 78 3.89 -6.23 5.13
N THR A 79 3.57 -6.51 3.86
CA THR A 79 4.45 -6.22 2.71
C THR A 79 4.17 -4.82 2.16
N ALA A 80 5.08 -4.32 1.32
CA ALA A 80 4.92 -3.03 0.67
C ALA A 80 4.25 -3.12 -0.71
N ALA A 81 3.84 -4.32 -1.12
CA ALA A 81 3.28 -4.58 -2.44
C ALA A 81 2.03 -3.74 -2.75
N LEU A 82 1.24 -3.45 -1.72
CA LEU A 82 -0.05 -2.74 -1.80
C LEU A 82 0.09 -1.24 -1.55
N GLY A 83 1.33 -0.74 -1.45
CA GLY A 83 1.56 0.69 -1.33
C GLY A 83 1.31 1.45 -2.63
N TYR A 84 1.37 2.77 -2.53
CA TYR A 84 1.28 3.68 -3.67
C TYR A 84 2.03 4.98 -3.38
N PHE A 85 2.44 5.70 -4.42
CA PHE A 85 3.06 7.00 -4.21
C PHE A 85 2.05 8.03 -3.68
N ARG A 86 2.44 8.78 -2.66
CA ARG A 86 1.69 9.95 -2.18
C ARG A 86 2.59 11.19 -2.14
N PRO A 87 2.23 12.29 -2.84
CA PRO A 87 1.17 12.35 -3.85
C PRO A 87 1.45 11.40 -5.03
N SER A 88 0.38 10.88 -5.64
CA SER A 88 0.40 10.15 -6.91
C SER A 88 -0.11 11.03 -8.04
N ASN A 89 0.29 10.71 -9.27
CA ASN A 89 -0.45 11.11 -10.45
C ASN A 89 -1.38 9.94 -10.82
N PRO A 90 -2.67 9.99 -10.47
CA PRO A 90 -3.57 8.86 -10.69
C PRO A 90 -3.91 8.70 -12.17
N ILE A 91 -4.28 7.48 -12.55
CA ILE A 91 -5.02 7.20 -13.79
C ILE A 91 -6.48 7.00 -13.39
N PHE A 92 -7.39 7.69 -14.05
CA PHE A 92 -8.81 7.60 -13.78
C PHE A 92 -9.44 6.39 -14.48
N ALA A 93 -10.55 5.89 -13.93
CA ALA A 93 -11.24 4.71 -14.47
C ALA A 93 -11.65 4.89 -15.94
N HIS A 94 -12.12 6.07 -16.34
CA HIS A 94 -12.51 6.35 -17.72
C HIS A 94 -11.33 6.26 -18.70
N GLU A 95 -10.12 6.67 -18.29
CA GLU A 95 -8.92 6.56 -19.12
C GLU A 95 -8.59 5.07 -19.38
N LEU A 96 -8.74 4.23 -18.35
CA LEU A 96 -8.55 2.78 -18.51
C LEU A 96 -9.59 2.16 -19.45
N GLU A 97 -10.86 2.55 -19.32
CA GLU A 97 -11.95 2.09 -20.19
C GLU A 97 -11.73 2.48 -21.66
N GLU A 98 -11.31 3.72 -21.92
CA GLU A 98 -10.97 4.22 -23.26
C GLU A 98 -9.80 3.43 -23.90
N HIS A 99 -8.90 2.90 -23.07
CA HIS A 99 -7.81 2.03 -23.48
C HIS A 99 -8.19 0.53 -23.56
N GLY A 100 -9.47 0.19 -23.43
CA GLY A 100 -9.97 -1.18 -23.55
C GLY A 100 -9.86 -2.01 -22.27
N LEU A 101 -9.52 -1.40 -21.13
CA LEU A 101 -9.47 -2.02 -19.81
C LEU A 101 -10.78 -1.78 -19.04
N TRP A 102 -11.88 -2.22 -19.64
CA TRP A 102 -13.24 -1.99 -19.12
C TRP A 102 -13.66 -2.98 -18.03
N ASP A 103 -13.15 -4.21 -18.06
CA ASP A 103 -13.46 -5.23 -17.05
C ASP A 103 -12.49 -5.13 -15.85
N ARG A 104 -12.66 -4.10 -15.03
CA ARG A 104 -11.82 -3.90 -13.84
C ARG A 104 -11.85 -5.09 -12.89
N ASP A 105 -13.03 -5.65 -12.65
CA ASP A 105 -13.19 -6.76 -11.71
C ASP A 105 -12.34 -7.97 -12.15
N ARG A 106 -12.31 -8.27 -13.45
CA ARG A 106 -11.43 -9.32 -14.00
C ARG A 106 -9.94 -9.04 -13.81
N LEU A 107 -9.54 -7.77 -13.77
CA LEU A 107 -8.14 -7.34 -13.70
C LEU A 107 -7.63 -7.19 -12.26
N VAL A 108 -8.51 -6.87 -11.29
CA VAL A 108 -8.11 -6.61 -9.90
C VAL A 108 -8.54 -7.71 -8.92
N LYS A 109 -9.45 -8.60 -9.31
CA LYS A 109 -9.89 -9.71 -8.46
C LYS A 109 -9.28 -11.03 -8.93
N PRO A 110 -8.85 -11.91 -8.01
CA PRO A 110 -8.43 -13.25 -8.37
C PRO A 110 -9.53 -14.02 -9.12
N TYR A 111 -9.15 -14.64 -10.23
CA TYR A 111 -10.05 -15.51 -10.99
C TYR A 111 -9.78 -16.97 -10.64
N VAL A 112 -10.32 -17.39 -9.49
CA VAL A 112 -10.11 -18.74 -8.97
C VAL A 112 -11.21 -19.67 -9.47
N GLN A 113 -10.82 -20.80 -10.05
CA GLN A 113 -11.71 -21.89 -10.43
C GLN A 113 -11.33 -23.17 -9.68
N HIS A 114 -12.25 -24.14 -9.62
CA HIS A 114 -12.04 -25.38 -8.89
C HIS A 114 -10.78 -26.14 -9.34
N HIS A 115 -10.51 -26.21 -10.66
CA HIS A 115 -9.33 -26.88 -11.19
C HIS A 115 -8.00 -26.28 -10.70
N ILE A 116 -7.96 -24.98 -10.39
CA ILE A 116 -6.78 -24.31 -9.84
C ILE A 116 -6.51 -24.82 -8.42
N LEU A 117 -7.57 -25.04 -7.63
CA LEU A 117 -7.43 -25.61 -6.30
C LEU A 117 -6.99 -27.07 -6.35
N GLU A 118 -7.50 -27.85 -7.31
CA GLU A 118 -7.06 -29.23 -7.55
C GLU A 118 -5.57 -29.29 -7.89
N GLU A 119 -5.08 -28.39 -8.74
CA GLU A 119 -3.67 -28.31 -9.11
C GLU A 119 -2.76 -27.95 -7.92
N LEU A 120 -3.18 -26.98 -7.09
CA LEU A 120 -2.37 -26.48 -5.98
C LEU A 120 -2.43 -27.36 -4.71
N PHE A 121 -3.59 -27.94 -4.42
CA PHE A 121 -3.88 -28.60 -3.15
C PHE A 121 -4.24 -30.09 -3.28
N GLY A 122 -4.38 -30.63 -4.49
CA GLY A 122 -4.68 -32.04 -4.73
C GLY A 122 -5.93 -32.50 -4.00
N ASP A 123 -5.82 -33.57 -3.21
CA ASP A 123 -6.93 -34.15 -2.43
C ASP A 123 -7.57 -33.17 -1.43
N LEU A 124 -6.87 -32.10 -1.05
CA LEU A 124 -7.39 -31.08 -0.13
C LEU A 124 -8.20 -29.99 -0.84
N ALA A 125 -8.27 -29.98 -2.17
CA ALA A 125 -8.92 -28.93 -2.95
C ALA A 125 -10.37 -28.67 -2.53
N THR A 126 -11.15 -29.74 -2.32
CA THR A 126 -12.54 -29.64 -1.88
C THR A 126 -12.67 -29.06 -0.47
N GLU A 127 -11.80 -29.45 0.46
CA GLU A 127 -11.79 -28.91 1.82
C GLU A 127 -11.44 -27.42 1.80
N VAL A 128 -10.41 -27.05 1.04
CA VAL A 128 -9.97 -25.67 0.87
C VAL A 128 -11.09 -24.81 0.26
N ALA A 129 -11.73 -25.29 -0.82
CA ALA A 129 -12.86 -24.61 -1.45
C ALA A 129 -14.00 -24.33 -0.45
N CYS A 130 -14.44 -25.37 0.26
CA CYS A 130 -15.53 -25.26 1.24
C CYS A 130 -15.21 -24.33 2.40
N LYS A 131 -13.96 -24.35 2.88
CA LYS A 131 -13.52 -23.59 4.05
C LYS A 131 -13.26 -22.12 3.73
N TYR A 132 -12.55 -21.83 2.64
CA TYR A 132 -12.02 -20.49 2.36
C TYR A 132 -12.79 -19.71 1.30
N PHE A 133 -13.67 -20.35 0.53
CA PHE A 133 -14.37 -19.71 -0.60
C PHE A 133 -15.91 -19.85 -0.52
N HIS A 134 -16.58 -19.02 -1.33
CA HIS A 134 -17.96 -19.17 -1.78
C HIS A 134 -17.97 -19.29 -3.31
N GLU A 135 -18.83 -20.16 -3.84
CA GLU A 135 -19.00 -20.32 -5.28
C GLU A 135 -20.03 -19.31 -5.81
N ARG A 136 -19.65 -18.56 -6.84
CA ARG A 136 -20.51 -17.63 -7.57
C ARG A 136 -21.35 -18.37 -8.61
N HIS A 137 -22.38 -17.71 -9.12
CA HIS A 137 -23.30 -18.29 -10.11
C HIS A 137 -22.64 -18.71 -11.43
N ASP A 138 -21.44 -18.22 -11.71
CA ASP A 138 -20.63 -18.53 -12.89
C ASP A 138 -19.58 -19.63 -12.64
N GLY A 139 -19.58 -20.27 -11.46
CA GLY A 139 -18.63 -21.30 -11.06
C GLY A 139 -17.26 -20.76 -10.60
N GLN A 140 -17.12 -19.43 -10.48
CA GLN A 140 -15.93 -18.81 -9.91
C GLN A 140 -15.95 -18.92 -8.38
N LEU A 141 -14.79 -19.15 -7.78
CA LEU A 141 -14.60 -19.15 -6.34
C LEU A 141 -14.13 -17.77 -5.86
N GLU A 142 -14.84 -17.21 -4.89
CA GLU A 142 -14.51 -15.94 -4.25
C GLU A 142 -14.17 -16.17 -2.79
N PHE A 143 -13.11 -15.54 -2.28
CA PHE A 143 -12.73 -15.69 -0.86
C PHE A 143 -13.86 -15.21 0.05
N ARG A 144 -14.07 -15.92 1.16
CA ARG A 144 -14.93 -15.42 2.23
C ARG A 144 -14.32 -14.15 2.82
N GLU A 145 -15.17 -13.20 3.22
CA GLU A 145 -14.73 -11.88 3.70
C GLU A 145 -13.67 -11.96 4.82
N GLN A 146 -13.82 -12.90 5.75
CA GLN A 146 -12.88 -13.14 6.85
C GLN A 146 -11.48 -13.66 6.43
N PHE A 147 -11.33 -14.15 5.20
CA PHE A 147 -10.08 -14.65 4.64
C PHE A 147 -9.57 -13.80 3.48
N ALA A 148 -10.36 -12.83 3.00
CA ALA A 148 -9.97 -11.87 1.96
C ALA A 148 -9.11 -10.74 2.58
N SER A 149 -7.97 -11.12 3.18
CA SER A 149 -7.11 -10.24 3.97
C SER A 149 -6.02 -9.53 3.17
N GLU A 150 -5.70 -10.00 1.96
CA GLU A 150 -4.83 -9.26 1.04
C GLU A 150 -5.70 -8.30 0.22
N ARG A 151 -5.63 -7.01 0.53
CA ARG A 151 -6.32 -5.91 -0.17
C ARG A 151 -5.34 -4.93 -0.76
#